data_AF-A0A151IMS2-F1
#
_entry.id   AF-A0A151IMS2-F1
#
_cell.length_a   1.000
_cell.length_b   1.000
_cell.length_c   1.000
_cell.angle_alpha   90.00
_cell.angle_beta   90.00
_cell.angle_gamma   90.00
#
_symmetry.space_group_name_H-M   'P 1'
#
loop_
_entity.id
_entity.type
_entity.pdbx_description
1 polymer ?
#
loop_
_entity_poly.entity_id
_entity_poly.type
_entity_poly.pdbx_seq_one_letter_code
_entity_poly.pdbx_strand_id
1 'polypeptide(L)'
;RGGLLHPSNQMFCLCSVLEDTVTKVLSSKNINNNTLFEVVDLLEEIEIPKVGCKDDEHVLTVSIIKFYLIMRMHFACTRFNEINQKNREKTKILRKQSRLL
;
A
#
# COMPACT_ATOMS: atom_id res chain seq x y z
N ARG A 1 -4.03 -26.45 -14.64
CA ARG A 1 -4.30 -25.01 -14.43
C ARG A 1 -2.97 -24.33 -14.12
N GLY A 2 -2.53 -23.39 -14.95
CA GLY A 2 -1.22 -22.74 -14.87
C GLY A 2 -1.17 -21.49 -15.75
N GLY A 3 -2.09 -20.55 -15.49
CA GLY A 3 -2.27 -19.32 -16.29
C GLY A 3 -1.94 -18.03 -15.53
N LEU A 4 -1.26 -18.14 -14.38
CA LEU A 4 -0.76 -16.97 -13.68
C LEU A 4 0.51 -16.48 -14.36
N LEU A 5 0.61 -15.17 -14.52
CA LEU A 5 1.82 -14.55 -15.02
C LEU A 5 2.88 -14.57 -13.92
N HIS A 6 4.05 -15.10 -14.25
CA HIS A 6 5.22 -15.04 -13.38
C HIS A 6 6.00 -13.76 -13.70
N PRO A 7 6.26 -12.88 -12.73
CA PRO A 7 7.01 -11.66 -12.97
C PRO A 7 8.46 -11.98 -13.30
N SER A 8 9.10 -11.10 -14.08
CA SER A 8 10.56 -11.11 -14.19
C SER A 8 11.20 -10.73 -12.85
N ASN A 9 12.48 -11.07 -12.67
CA ASN A 9 13.22 -10.71 -11.46
C ASN A 9 13.23 -9.19 -11.21
N GLN A 10 13.40 -8.38 -12.25
CA GLN A 10 13.38 -6.91 -12.13
C GLN A 10 12.01 -6.40 -11.66
N MET A 11 10.91 -6.95 -12.20
CA MET A 11 9.56 -6.60 -11.77
C MET A 11 9.31 -7.01 -10.32
N PHE A 12 9.77 -8.19 -9.92
CA PHE A 12 9.68 -8.65 -8.53
C PHE A 12 10.47 -7.75 -7.58
N CYS A 13 11.69 -7.35 -7.94
CA CYS A 13 12.50 -6.43 -7.15
C CYS A 13 11.83 -5.06 -7.01
N LEU A 14 11.31 -4.50 -8.10
CA LEU A 14 10.56 -3.23 -8.06
C LEU A 14 9.36 -3.33 -7.10
N CYS A 15 8.52 -4.36 -7.25
CA CYS A 15 7.39 -4.58 -6.37
C CYS A 15 7.79 -4.75 -4.89
N SER A 16 8.94 -5.37 -4.62
CA SER A 16 9.45 -5.56 -3.25
C SER A 16 9.86 -4.23 -2.62
N VAL A 17 10.63 -3.40 -3.35
CA VAL A 17 11.02 -2.06 -2.89
C VAL A 17 9.79 -1.18 -2.62
N LEU A 18 8.81 -1.24 -3.51
CA LEU A 18 7.55 -0.50 -3.32
C LEU A 18 6.77 -1.00 -2.10
N GLU A 19 6.68 -2.32 -1.90
CA GLU A 19 5.96 -2.90 -0.75
C GLU A 19 6.64 -2.54 0.57
N ASP A 20 7.95 -2.64 0.65
CA ASP A 20 8.72 -2.34 1.85
C ASP A 20 8.56 -0.86 2.23
N THR A 21 8.61 0.03 1.24
CA THR A 21 8.45 1.48 1.46
C THR A 21 7.04 1.81 1.92
N VAL A 22 6.00 1.28 1.25
CA VAL A 22 4.60 1.45 1.65
C VAL A 22 4.38 0.91 3.06
N THR A 23 4.89 -0.28 3.36
CA THR A 23 4.72 -0.93 4.66
C THR A 23 5.40 -0.15 5.78
N LYS A 24 6.59 0.41 5.52
CA LYS A 24 7.31 1.26 6.48
C LYS A 24 6.47 2.47 6.89
N VAL A 25 5.87 3.17 5.92
CA VAL A 25 4.98 4.32 6.21
C VAL A 25 3.75 3.87 6.98
N LEU A 26 3.04 2.86 6.49
CA LEU A 26 1.79 2.38 7.08
C LEU A 26 1.97 1.77 8.47
N SER A 27 3.15 1.27 8.80
CA SER A 27 3.45 0.70 10.12
C SER A 27 3.79 1.77 11.15
N SER A 28 4.24 2.95 10.72
CA SER A 28 4.67 4.04 11.60
C SER A 28 3.53 4.94 12.10
N LYS A 29 2.43 5.05 11.34
CA LYS A 29 1.33 6.00 11.59
C LYS A 29 -0.01 5.45 11.13
N ASN A 30 -1.10 6.03 11.67
CA ASN A 30 -2.44 5.81 11.10
C ASN A 30 -2.55 6.45 9.71
N ILE A 31 -3.32 5.80 8.84
CA ILE A 31 -3.62 6.31 7.49
C ILE A 31 -4.30 7.66 7.59
N ASN A 32 -3.77 8.64 6.84
CA ASN A 32 -4.29 9.99 6.73
C ASN A 32 -4.02 10.55 5.32
N ASN A 33 -4.44 11.79 5.08
CA ASN A 33 -4.34 12.41 3.74
C ASN A 33 -2.90 12.56 3.23
N ASN A 34 -1.90 12.56 4.13
CA ASN A 34 -0.49 12.72 3.77
C ASN A 34 0.21 11.38 3.53
N THR A 35 -0.42 10.24 3.85
CA THR A 35 0.22 8.93 3.78
C THR A 35 0.80 8.61 2.41
N LEU A 36 0.12 8.96 1.32
CA LEU A 36 0.66 8.73 -0.03
C LEU A 36 1.90 9.59 -0.30
N PHE A 37 1.88 10.86 0.11
CA PHE A 37 3.01 11.76 -0.06
C PHE A 37 4.22 11.29 0.75
N GLU A 38 4.03 10.85 1.99
CA GLU A 38 5.10 10.27 2.80
C GLU A 38 5.73 9.02 2.15
N VAL A 39 4.95 8.23 1.41
CA VAL A 39 5.49 7.10 0.62
C VAL A 39 6.31 7.61 -0.56
N VAL A 40 5.81 8.60 -1.30
CA VAL A 40 6.52 9.18 -2.44
C VAL A 40 7.84 9.83 -2.01
N ASP A 41 7.83 10.60 -0.92
CA ASP A 41 9.02 11.24 -0.36
C ASP A 41 10.11 10.20 -0.04
N LEU A 42 9.74 9.07 0.57
CA LEU A 42 10.68 7.97 0.84
C LEU A 42 11.16 7.26 -0.43
N LEU A 43 10.32 7.16 -1.47
CA LEU A 43 10.73 6.57 -2.74
C LEU A 43 11.73 7.46 -3.49
N GLU A 44 11.68 8.77 -3.31
CA GLU A 44 12.64 9.72 -3.88
C GLU A 44 14.03 9.61 -3.23
N GLU A 45 14.11 9.11 -1.99
CA GLU A 45 15.36 8.94 -1.25
C GLU A 45 16.11 7.63 -1.56
N ILE A 46 15.51 6.70 -2.32
CA ILE A 46 16.06 5.37 -2.57
C ILE A 46 16.27 5.08 -4.06
N GLU A 47 17.16 4.13 -4.36
CA GLU A 47 17.34 3.65 -5.73
C GLU A 47 16.16 2.74 -6.12
N ILE A 48 15.48 3.11 -7.21
CA ILE A 48 14.33 2.37 -7.72
C ILE A 48 14.77 1.41 -8.83
N PRO A 49 14.49 0.09 -8.69
CA PRO A 49 14.74 -0.87 -9.76
C PRO A 49 13.95 -0.51 -11.01
N LYS A 50 14.65 -0.45 -12.13
CA LYS A 50 14.03 -0.11 -13.40
C LYS A 50 13.58 -1.36 -14.16
N VAL A 51 12.45 -1.26 -14.85
CA VAL A 51 11.82 -2.36 -15.58
C VAL A 51 11.55 -1.91 -17.02
N GLY A 52 11.95 -2.73 -17.98
CA GLY A 52 11.73 -2.50 -19.41
C GLY A 52 13.01 -2.59 -20.24
N CYS A 53 12.90 -2.37 -21.54
CA CYS A 53 14.04 -2.13 -22.42
C CYS A 53 14.47 -0.66 -22.32
N LYS A 54 15.67 -0.33 -22.80
CA LYS A 54 16.25 1.03 -22.67
C LYS A 54 15.34 2.16 -23.17
N ASP A 55 14.54 1.89 -24.20
CA ASP A 55 13.69 2.90 -24.84
C ASP A 55 12.45 3.23 -23.99
N ASP A 56 11.89 2.21 -23.30
CA ASP A 56 10.62 2.33 -22.55
C ASP A 56 10.79 2.24 -21.03
N GLU A 57 12.00 1.95 -20.55
CA GLU A 57 12.31 1.65 -19.15
C GLU A 57 11.73 2.69 -18.19
N HIS A 58 11.93 3.98 -18.50
CA HIS A 58 11.44 5.06 -17.64
C HIS A 58 9.91 5.11 -17.61
N VAL A 59 9.28 5.11 -18.79
CA VAL A 59 7.82 5.27 -18.93
C VAL A 59 7.11 4.08 -18.29
N LEU A 60 7.60 2.86 -18.55
CA LEU A 60 7.04 1.63 -17.99
C LEU A 60 7.20 1.60 -16.47
N THR A 61 8.40 1.88 -15.95
CA THR A 61 8.67 1.89 -14.50
C THR A 61 7.75 2.87 -13.78
N VAL A 62 7.63 4.11 -14.28
CA VAL A 62 6.75 5.13 -13.68
C VAL A 62 5.28 4.70 -13.71
N SER A 63 4.83 4.08 -14.81
CA SER A 63 3.46 3.57 -14.93
C SER A 63 3.18 2.48 -13.89
N ILE A 64 4.12 1.54 -13.71
CA ILE A 64 4.03 0.48 -12.70
C ILE A 64 3.96 1.07 -11.29
N ILE A 65 4.85 2.02 -10.96
CA ILE A 65 4.88 2.67 -9.64
C ILE A 65 3.54 3.36 -9.36
N LYS A 66 3.04 4.16 -10.31
CA LYS A 66 1.75 4.85 -10.17
C LYS A 66 0.61 3.87 -9.91
N PHE A 67 0.50 2.84 -10.75
CA PHE A 67 -0.53 1.82 -10.60
C PHE A 67 -0.43 1.11 -9.24
N TYR A 68 0.79 0.70 -8.87
CA TYR A 68 1.05 0.00 -7.62
C TYR A 68 0.65 0.84 -6.41
N LEU A 69 1.10 2.09 -6.33
CA LEU A 69 0.80 2.99 -5.21
C LEU A 69 -0.70 3.26 -5.07
N ILE A 70 -1.40 3.51 -6.19
CA ILE A 70 -2.86 3.70 -6.18
C ILE A 70 -3.56 2.46 -5.62
N MET A 71 -3.22 1.28 -6.13
CA MET A 71 -3.83 0.02 -5.69
C MET A 71 -3.54 -0.28 -4.22
N ARG A 72 -2.28 -0.07 -3.77
CA ARG A 72 -1.90 -0.28 -2.37
C ARG A 72 -2.62 0.68 -1.43
N MET A 73 -2.75 1.95 -1.79
CA MET A 73 -3.53 2.90 -0.98
C MET A 73 -5.00 2.51 -0.90
N HIS A 74 -5.61 2.07 -2.00
CA HIS A 74 -6.98 1.56 -1.97
C HIS A 74 -7.15 0.38 -1.01
N PHE A 75 -6.25 -0.61 -1.07
CA PHE A 75 -6.29 -1.76 -0.16
C PHE A 75 -6.05 -1.36 1.30
N ALA A 76 -5.08 -0.48 1.55
CA ALA A 76 -4.77 0.01 2.89
C ALA A 76 -5.96 0.76 3.50
N CYS A 77 -6.55 1.71 2.77
CA CYS A 77 -7.73 2.45 3.20
C CYS A 77 -8.94 1.54 3.45
N THR A 78 -9.19 0.58 2.56
CA THR A 78 -10.30 -0.39 2.70
C THR A 78 -10.13 -1.17 4.00
N ARG A 79 -8.95 -1.74 4.24
CA ARG A 79 -8.66 -2.51 5.46
C ARG A 79 -8.73 -1.66 6.72
N PHE A 80 -8.20 -0.44 6.69
CA PHE A 80 -8.28 0.49 7.81
C PHE A 80 -9.73 0.84 8.17
N ASN A 81 -10.57 1.08 7.16
CA ASN A 81 -11.99 1.37 7.35
C ASN A 81 -12.75 0.18 7.93
N GLU A 82 -12.49 -1.05 7.45
CA GLU A 82 -13.08 -2.27 8.01
C GLU A 82 -12.72 -2.46 9.50
N ILE A 83 -11.46 -2.26 9.86
CA ILE A 83 -11.00 -2.37 11.25
C ILE A 83 -11.68 -1.32 12.12
N ASN A 84 -11.74 -0.06 11.65
CA ASN A 84 -12.38 1.02 12.38
C ASN A 84 -13.88 0.81 12.56
N GLN A 85 -14.56 0.27 11.54
CA GLN A 85 -15.97 -0.08 11.65
C GLN A 85 -16.20 -1.15 12.72
N LYS A 86 -15.43 -2.24 12.68
CA LYS A 86 -15.50 -3.32 13.69
C LYS A 86 -15.24 -2.79 15.10
N ASN A 87 -14.26 -1.89 15.27
CA ASN A 87 -13.96 -1.27 16.55
C ASN A 87 -15.13 -0.39 17.04
N ARG A 88 -15.73 0.41 16.17
CA ARG A 88 -16.92 1.23 16.49
C ARG A 88 -18.10 0.36 16.92
N GLU A 89 -18.34 -0.75 16.25
CA GLU A 89 -19.41 -1.70 16.61
C GLU A 89 -19.17 -2.34 17.98
N LYS A 90 -17.94 -2.80 18.25
CA LYS A 90 -17.55 -3.31 19.58
C LYS A 90 -17.76 -2.26 20.68
N THR A 91 -17.32 -1.02 20.45
CA THR A 91 -17.52 0.06 21.42
C THR A 91 -19.01 0.36 21.65
N LYS A 92 -19.86 0.29 20.61
CA LYS A 92 -21.32 0.44 20.76
C LYS A 92 -21.92 -0.66 21.63
N ILE A 93 -21.51 -1.92 21.44
CA ILE A 93 -21.99 -3.06 22.23
C ILE A 93 -21.59 -2.90 23.70
N LEU A 94 -20.31 -2.60 23.97
CA LEU A 94 -19.79 -2.41 25.33
C LEU A 94 -20.52 -1.26 26.06
N ARG A 95 -20.77 -0.14 25.37
CA ARG A 95 -21.53 0.99 25.93
C ARG A 95 -22.99 0.66 26.24
N LYS A 96 -23.61 -0.27 25.50
CA LYS A 96 -24.97 -0.75 25.81
C LYS A 96 -24.96 -1.64 27.04
N GLN A 97 -23.99 -2.55 27.13
CA GLN A 97 -23.85 -3.47 28.27
C GLN A 97 -23.56 -2.72 29.58
N SER A 98 -22.71 -1.69 29.54
CA SER A 98 -22.36 -0.90 30.73
C SER A 98 -23.52 -0.06 31.30
N ARG A 99 -24.64 0.08 30.57
CA ARG A 99 -25.84 0.78 31.05
C ARG A 99 -26.87 -0.17 31.67
N LEU A 100 -26.64 -1.49 31.55
CA LEU A 100 -27.49 -2.54 32.11
C LEU A 100 -26.96 -3.07 33.45
N LEU A 101 -25.77 -2.61 33.86
CA LEU A 101 -25.18 -2.78 35.19
C LEU A 101 -25.41 -1.49 35.99
#